data_AF-A0A9X1WIQ8-F1
#
_entry.id   AF-A0A9X1WIQ8-F1
#
_cell.length_a   1.000
_cell.length_b   1.000
_cell.length_c   1.000
_cell.angle_alpha   90.00
_cell.angle_beta   90.00
_cell.angle_gamma   90.00
#
_symmetry.space_group_name_H-M   'P 1'
#
loop_
_entity.id
_entity.type
_entity.pdbx_description
1 polymer ?
#
loop_
_entity_poly.entity_id
_entity_poly.type
_entity_poly.pdbx_seq_one_letter_code
_entity_poly.pdbx_strand_id
1 'polypeptide(L)' 'MSRLIAGGLCGIAVILAVLGSPLWIPHAVGGVVATAGALLSDRARAWGVVPWLALVGVYAVAWW' A
#
# COMPACT_ATOMS: atom_id res chain seq x y z
N MET A 1 -0.52 -12.87 -3.76
CA MET A 1 -1.02 -12.08 -2.60
C MET A 1 -0.56 -10.62 -2.64
N SER A 2 0.70 -10.35 -2.96
CA SER A 2 1.30 -9.00 -3.11
C SER A 2 0.49 -8.00 -3.97
N ARG A 3 -0.03 -8.44 -5.12
CA ARG A 3 -0.86 -7.60 -6.01
C ARG A 3 -2.22 -7.23 -5.39
N LEU A 4 -2.80 -8.11 -4.58
CA LEU A 4 -4.05 -7.86 -3.85
C LEU A 4 -3.86 -6.80 -2.76
N ILE A 5 -2.73 -6.84 -2.05
CA ILE A 5 -2.36 -5.85 -1.03
C ILE A 5 -2.16 -4.47 -1.66
N ALA A 6 -1.43 -4.41 -2.78
CA ALA A 6 -1.22 -3.18 -3.53
C ALA A 6 -2.54 -2.57 -4.03
N GLY A 7 -3.40 -3.39 -4.64
CA GLY A 7 -4.73 -2.95 -5.09
C GLY A 7 -5.64 -2.51 -3.94
N GLY A 8 -5.64 -3.23 -2.82
CA GLY A 8 -6.44 -2.90 -1.63
C GLY A 8 -6.02 -1.57 -0.98
N LEU A 9 -4.72 -1.34 -0.81
CA LEU A 9 -4.19 -0.07 -0.29
C LEU A 9 -4.56 1.11 -1.18
N CYS A 10 -4.45 0.94 -2.50
CA CYS A 10 -4.81 1.97 -3.47
C CYS A 10 -6.33 2.26 -3.46
N GLY A 11 -7.16 1.21 -3.42
CA GLY A 11 -8.62 1.35 -3.35
C GLY A 11 -9.08 2.06 -2.07
N ILE A 12 -8.51 1.70 -0.92
CA ILE A 12 -8.79 2.37 0.37
C ILE A 12 -8.36 3.83 0.33
N ALA A 13 -7.19 4.15 -0.25
CA ALA A 13 -6.74 5.52 -0.40
C ALA A 13 -7.75 6.38 -1.18
N VAL A 14 -8.27 5.86 -2.29
CA VAL A 14 -9.28 6.56 -3.10
C VAL A 14 -10.58 6.77 -2.31
N ILE A 15 -11.06 5.75 -1.60
CA ILE A 15 -12.28 5.87 -0.77
C ILE A 15 -12.10 6.94 0.31
N LEU A 16 -10.96 6.93 1.01
CA LEU A 16 -10.64 7.92 2.04
C LEU A 16 -10.51 9.34 1.47
N ALA A 17 -9.98 9.48 0.26
CA ALA A 17 -9.86 10.76 -0.42
C ALA A 17 -11.26 11.32 -0.77
N VAL A 18 -12.15 10.48 -1.28
CA VAL A 18 -13.56 10.85 -1.55
C VAL A 18 -14.28 11.25 -0.26
N LEU A 19 -13.98 10.60 0.85
CA LEU A 19 -14.52 10.93 2.18
C LEU A 19 -13.87 12.17 2.83
N GLY A 20 -12.86 12.79 2.19
CA GLY A 20 -12.14 13.94 2.73
C GLY A 20 -11.28 13.64 3.97
N SER A 21 -11.01 12.36 4.25
CA SER A 21 -10.23 11.95 5.42
C SER A 21 -8.74 12.05 5.14
N PRO A 22 -7.93 12.76 5.95
CA PRO A 22 -6.49 12.95 5.72
C PRO A 22 -5.70 11.63 5.71
N LEU A 23 -6.30 10.54 6.20
CA LEU A 23 -5.75 9.19 6.13
C LEU A 23 -5.57 8.69 4.69
N TRP A 24 -6.15 9.33 3.67
CA TRP A 24 -5.91 8.97 2.28
C TRP A 24 -4.43 9.08 1.89
N ILE A 25 -3.68 10.02 2.47
CA ILE A 25 -2.27 10.28 2.15
C ILE A 25 -1.38 9.08 2.49
N PRO A 26 -1.35 8.57 3.75
CA PRO A 26 -0.53 7.40 4.08
C PRO A 26 -0.94 6.17 3.26
N HIS A 27 -2.24 5.96 3.04
CA HIS A 27 -2.73 4.84 2.23
C HIS A 27 -2.32 4.94 0.75
N ALA A 28 -2.30 6.15 0.19
CA ALA A 28 -1.83 6.38 -1.18
C ALA A 28 -0.33 6.08 -1.31
N VAL A 29 0.49 6.59 -0.38
CA VAL A 29 1.94 6.33 -0.36
C VAL A 29 2.22 4.84 -0.18
N GLY A 30 1.56 4.18 0.77
CA GLY A 30 1.69 2.73 0.95
C GLY A 30 1.21 1.93 -0.26
N GLY A 31 0.13 2.37 -0.92
CA GLY A 31 -0.33 1.81 -2.18
C GLY A 31 0.74 1.88 -3.26
N VAL A 32 1.38 3.03 -3.46
CA VAL A 32 2.48 3.21 -4.43
C VAL A 32 3.65 2.28 -4.13
N VAL A 33 4.10 2.23 -2.87
CA VAL A 33 5.23 1.37 -2.45
C VAL A 33 4.89 -0.12 -2.62
N ALA A 34 3.69 -0.53 -2.24
CA ALA A 34 3.22 -1.91 -2.41
C ALA A 34 3.10 -2.28 -3.89
N THR A 35 2.65 -1.36 -4.74
CA THR A 35 2.52 -1.58 -6.18
C THR A 35 3.89 -1.70 -6.84
N ALA A 36 4.83 -0.80 -6.52
CA ALA A 36 6.20 -0.88 -6.99
C ALA A 36 6.89 -2.18 -6.55
N GLY A 37 6.72 -2.56 -5.28
CA GLY A 37 7.23 -3.82 -4.74
C GLY A 37 6.63 -5.05 -5.43
N ALA A 38 5.32 -5.05 -5.70
CA ALA A 38 4.66 -6.14 -6.41
C ALA A 38 5.14 -6.27 -7.87
N LEU A 39 5.40 -5.16 -8.56
CA LEU A 39 5.93 -5.16 -9.93
C LEU A 39 7.39 -5.60 -9.99
N LEU A 40 8.20 -5.19 -9.00
CA LEU A 40 9.61 -5.59 -8.90
C LEU A 40 9.76 -7.05 -8.44
N SER A 41 8.77 -7.60 -7.74
CA SER A 41 8.72 -9.00 -7.31
C SER A 41 8.72 -10.00 -8.46
N ASP A 42 8.24 -9.61 -9.65
CA ASP A 42 8.29 -10.45 -10.84
C ASP A 42 9.74 -10.62 -11.36
N ARG A 43 10.65 -9.66 -11.07
CA ARG A 43 12.08 -9.75 -11.45
C ARG A 43 12.99 -10.29 -10.36
N ALA A 44 12.63 -10.09 -9.10
CA ALA A 44 13.41 -10.58 -7.97
C ALA A 44 12.47 -10.94 -6.81
N ARG A 45 12.36 -12.25 -6.51
CA ARG A 45 11.43 -12.81 -5.51
C ARG A 45 11.47 -12.12 -4.14
N ALA A 46 12.62 -11.54 -3.77
CA ALA A 46 12.80 -10.80 -2.52
C ALA A 46 11.88 -9.56 -2.40
N TRP A 47 11.45 -8.97 -3.51
CA TRP A 47 10.56 -7.80 -3.50
C TRP A 47 9.12 -8.14 -3.13
N GLY A 48 8.75 -9.42 -3.05
CA GLY A 48 7.44 -9.87 -2.57
C GLY A 48 7.13 -9.46 -1.13
N VAL A 49 8.14 -9.09 -0.33
CA VAL A 49 8.01 -8.63 1.06
C VAL A 49 7.65 -7.14 1.18
N VAL A 50 7.98 -6.34 0.16
CA VAL A 50 7.74 -4.88 0.17
C VAL A 50 6.26 -4.49 0.32
N PRO A 51 5.30 -5.16 -0.35
CA PRO A 51 3.87 -4.94 -0.10
C PRO A 51 3.46 -5.19 1.35
N TRP A 52 4.05 -6.17 2.01
CA TRP A 52 3.80 -6.45 3.43
C TRP A 52 4.35 -5.34 4.32
N LEU A 53 5.57 -4.87 4.05
CA LEU A 53 6.17 -3.74 4.77
C LEU A 53 5.35 -2.46 4.58
N ALA A 54 4.85 -2.21 3.36
CA ALA A 54 3.99 -1.07 3.07
C ALA A 54 2.66 -1.14 3.84
N LEU A 55 2.04 -2.32 3.93
CA LEU A 55 0.84 -2.53 4.73
C LEU A 55 1.08 -2.24 6.21
N VAL A 56 2.17 -2.77 6.78
CA VAL A 56 2.54 -2.54 8.19
C VAL A 56 2.86 -1.07 8.44
N GLY A 57 3.57 -0.42 7.52
CA GLY A 57 3.90 1.01 7.62
C GLY A 57 2.65 1.89 7.62
N VAL A 58 1.70 1.63 6.71
CA VAL A 58 0.43 2.37 6.69
C VAL A 58 -0.37 2.11 7.96
N TYR A 59 -0.42 0.86 8.43
CA TYR A 59 -1.11 0.55 9.68
C TYR A 59 -0.52 1.32 10.86
N ALA A 60 0.80 1.34 11.00
CA ALA A 60 1.48 2.08 12.07
C ALA A 60 1.27 3.61 11.98
N VAL A 61 1.26 4.19 10.78
CA VAL A 61 1.11 5.64 10.58
C VAL A 61 -0.36 6.10 10.68
N ALA A 62 -1.30 5.27 10.24
CA ALA A 62 -2.72 5.64 10.21
C ALA A 62 -3.45 5.37 11.53
N TRP A 63 -2.92 4.49 12.39
CA TRP A 63 -3.58 4.02 13.62
C TRP A 63 -2.78 4.30 14.90
N TRP A 64 -1.73 5.13 14.84
CA TRP A 64 -1.02 5.67 16.00
C TRP A 64 -1.21 7.18 16.06
#